data_AF-A0A8S3I040-F1
#
_entry.id   AF-A0A8S3I040-F1
#
_cell.length_a   1.000
_cell.length_b   1.000
_cell.length_c   1.000
_cell.angle_alpha   90.00
_cell.angle_beta   90.00
_cell.angle_gamma   90.00
#
_symmetry.space_group_name_H-M   'P 1'
#
loop_
_entity.id
_entity.type
_entity.pdbx_description
1 polymer ?
#
loop_
_entity_poly.entity_id
_entity_poly.type
_entity_poly.pdbx_seq_one_letter_code
_entity_poly.pdbx_strand_id
1 'polypeptide(L)'
;LRNYERTIKNSNEALQLDSKSIKALFRISIAYRSMQQFDQARTYLNTAINIEPYNAEIIDEAQRLDRAIEQQKKNEQKLYYRMFNKQ
;
A
#
# COMPACT_ATOMS: atom_id res chain seq x y z
N LEU A 1 -6.24 8.42 -10.62
CA LEU A 1 -6.22 9.20 -9.36
C LEU A 1 -7.61 9.27 -8.71
N ARG A 2 -8.67 9.75 -9.40
CA ARG A 2 -10.04 9.91 -8.84
C ARG A 2 -10.70 8.68 -8.18
N ASN A 3 -10.27 7.45 -8.45
CA ASN A 3 -10.91 6.25 -7.89
C ASN A 3 -10.29 5.80 -6.55
N TYR A 4 -9.03 6.13 -6.29
CA TYR A 4 -8.34 5.69 -5.06
C TYR A 4 -8.79 6.48 -3.84
N GLU A 5 -8.91 7.81 -3.95
CA GLU A 5 -9.43 8.65 -2.87
C GLU A 5 -10.85 8.27 -2.46
N ARG A 6 -11.72 7.97 -3.45
CA ARG A 6 -13.08 7.46 -3.18
C ARG A 6 -13.03 6.08 -2.51
N THR A 7 -12.12 5.21 -2.95
CA THR A 7 -11.93 3.89 -2.32
C THR A 7 -11.48 4.04 -0.87
N ILE A 8 -10.54 4.94 -0.59
CA ILE A 8 -10.07 5.27 0.76
C ILE A 8 -11.23 5.77 1.61
N LYS A 9 -12.03 6.72 1.11
CA LYS A 9 -13.18 7.26 1.83
C LYS A 9 -14.20 6.16 2.18
N ASN A 10 -14.65 5.39 1.17
CA ASN A 10 -15.63 4.32 1.38
C ASN A 10 -15.10 3.23 2.32
N SER A 11 -13.81 2.90 2.21
CA SER A 11 -13.20 1.89 3.08
C SER A 11 -13.07 2.41 4.52
N ASN A 12 -12.77 3.70 4.72
CA ASN A 12 -12.76 4.30 6.06
C ASN A 12 -14.16 4.33 6.68
N GLU A 13 -15.20 4.64 5.91
CA GLU A 13 -16.60 4.53 6.39
C GLU A 13 -16.93 3.08 6.79
N ALA A 14 -16.49 2.09 6.00
CA ALA A 14 -16.65 0.68 6.37
C ALA A 14 -15.87 0.32 7.65
N LEU A 15 -14.68 0.88 7.87
CA LEU A 15 -13.88 0.67 9.09
C LEU A 15 -14.47 1.38 10.32
N GLN A 16 -15.24 2.45 10.14
CA GLN A 16 -15.99 3.07 11.24
C GLN A 16 -17.13 2.19 11.72
N LEU A 17 -17.76 1.44 10.80
CA LEU A 17 -18.82 0.49 11.11
C LEU A 17 -18.26 -0.84 11.63
N ASP A 18 -17.18 -1.33 11.03
CA ASP A 18 -16.46 -2.53 11.43
C ASP A 18 -14.94 -2.29 11.32
N SER A 19 -14.34 -1.96 12.46
CA SER A 19 -12.90 -1.70 12.58
C SER A 19 -12.01 -2.89 12.20
N LYS A 20 -12.56 -4.11 12.14
CA LYS A 20 -11.83 -5.33 11.80
C LYS A 20 -12.16 -5.84 10.39
N SER A 21 -12.84 -5.03 9.57
CA SER A 21 -13.21 -5.41 8.22
C SER A 21 -11.98 -5.63 7.34
N ILE A 22 -11.58 -6.90 7.16
CA ILE A 22 -10.44 -7.31 6.33
C ILE A 22 -10.56 -6.77 4.91
N LYS A 23 -11.77 -6.83 4.33
CA LYS A 23 -12.02 -6.31 2.97
C LYS A 23 -11.76 -4.80 2.88
N ALA A 24 -12.14 -4.03 3.90
CA ALA A 24 -11.89 -2.59 3.92
C ALA A 24 -10.40 -2.29 4.11
N LEU A 25 -9.73 -2.96 5.06
CA LEU A 25 -8.28 -2.86 5.30
C LEU A 25 -7.45 -3.22 4.05
N PHE A 26 -7.86 -4.25 3.31
CA PHE A 26 -7.19 -4.68 2.09
C PHE A 26 -7.41 -3.71 0.92
N ARG A 27 -8.64 -3.19 0.74
CA ARG A 27 -8.93 -2.23 -0.34
C ARG A 27 -8.22 -0.91 -0.13
N ILE A 28 -8.15 -0.43 1.11
CA ILE A 28 -7.47 0.82 1.44
C ILE A 28 -5.94 0.68 1.29
N SER A 29 -5.35 -0.47 1.66
CA SER A 29 -3.92 -0.71 1.45
C SER A 29 -3.55 -0.72 -0.03
N ILE A 30 -4.35 -1.37 -0.88
CA ILE A 30 -4.17 -1.35 -2.35
C ILE A 30 -4.25 0.07 -2.89
N ALA A 31 -5.23 0.86 -2.43
CA ALA A 31 -5.41 2.24 -2.86
C ALA A 31 -4.18 3.10 -2.51
N TYR A 32 -3.69 3.00 -1.27
CA TYR A 32 -2.48 3.71 -0.83
C TYR A 32 -1.22 3.25 -1.58
N ARG A 33 -1.04 1.95 -1.80
CA ARG A 33 0.09 1.44 -2.61
C ARG A 33 0.04 1.99 -4.04
N SER A 34 -1.16 2.05 -4.63
CA SER A 34 -1.35 2.57 -5.99
C SER A 34 -1.09 4.08 -6.09
N MET A 35 -1.21 4.81 -4.97
CA MET A 35 -0.84 6.22 -4.83
C MET A 35 0.64 6.41 -4.44
N GLN A 36 1.42 5.33 -4.36
CA GLN A 36 2.82 5.32 -3.86
C GLN A 36 2.96 5.83 -2.42
N GLN A 37 1.87 5.82 -1.66
CA GLN A 37 1.85 6.15 -0.23
C GLN A 37 2.11 4.90 0.59
N PHE A 38 3.36 4.42 0.54
CA PHE A 38 3.71 3.08 1.00
C PHE A 38 3.61 2.88 2.51
N ASP A 39 3.86 3.91 3.32
CA ASP A 39 3.75 3.82 4.78
C ASP A 39 2.30 3.61 5.23
N GLN A 40 1.37 4.33 4.60
CA GLN A 40 -0.06 4.18 4.84
C GLN A 40 -0.52 2.79 4.38
N ALA A 41 -0.11 2.36 3.19
CA ALA A 41 -0.42 1.01 2.69
C ALA A 41 0.04 -0.08 3.67
N ARG A 42 1.27 0.03 4.19
CA ARG A 42 1.84 -0.93 5.15
C ARG A 42 1.07 -0.94 6.46
N THR A 43 0.65 0.22 6.95
CA THR A 43 -0.09 0.34 8.21
C THR A 43 -1.40 -0.45 8.15
N TYR A 44 -2.23 -0.22 7.14
CA TYR A 44 -3.49 -0.94 6.98
C TYR A 44 -3.30 -2.43 6.72
N LEU A 45 -2.27 -2.78 5.94
CA LEU A 45 -1.97 -4.17 5.63
C LEU A 45 -1.46 -4.95 6.84
N ASN A 46 -0.64 -4.33 7.71
CA ASN A 46 -0.21 -4.93 8.98
C ASN A 46 -1.40 -5.20 9.90
N THR A 47 -2.37 -4.28 9.97
CA THR A 47 -3.62 -4.52 10.71
C THR A 47 -4.38 -5.72 10.12
N ALA A 48 -4.44 -5.83 8.79
CA ALA A 48 -5.08 -6.96 8.13
C ALA A 48 -4.37 -8.30 8.43
N ILE A 49 -3.03 -8.32 8.41
CA ILE A 49 -2.20 -9.48 8.79
C ILE A 49 -2.41 -9.88 10.24
N ASN A 50 -2.51 -8.90 11.16
CA ASN A 50 -2.73 -9.19 12.57
C ASN A 50 -4.08 -9.86 12.84
N ILE A 51 -5.08 -9.61 11.99
CA ILE A 51 -6.42 -10.19 12.10
C ILE A 51 -6.48 -11.54 11.37
N GLU A 52 -5.94 -11.63 10.15
CA GLU A 52 -5.89 -12.86 9.35
C GLU A 52 -4.46 -13.16 8.85
N PRO A 53 -3.58 -13.71 9.70
CA PRO A 53 -2.16 -13.88 9.37
C PRO A 53 -1.87 -14.90 8.27
N TYR A 54 -2.83 -15.77 7.96
CA TYR A 54 -2.71 -16.82 6.95
C TYR A 54 -3.52 -16.53 5.68
N ASN A 55 -4.08 -15.33 5.54
CA ASN A 55 -4.82 -14.96 4.34
C ASN A 55 -3.85 -14.73 3.17
N ALA A 56 -3.97 -15.57 2.14
CA ALA A 56 -3.09 -15.54 0.97
C ALA A 56 -3.16 -14.22 0.19
N GLU A 57 -4.33 -13.56 0.10
CA GLU A 57 -4.47 -12.29 -0.61
C GLU A 57 -3.70 -11.17 0.11
N ILE A 58 -3.80 -11.13 1.45
CA ILE A 58 -3.10 -10.15 2.27
C ILE A 58 -1.59 -10.36 2.17
N ILE A 59 -1.13 -11.61 2.25
CA ILE A 59 0.29 -11.95 2.13
C ILE A 59 0.84 -11.58 0.75
N ASP A 60 0.12 -11.90 -0.34
CA ASP A 60 0.56 -11.52 -1.69
C ASP A 60 0.63 -9.99 -1.85
N GLU A 61 -0.35 -9.25 -1.33
CA GLU A 61 -0.33 -7.79 -1.37
C GLU A 61 0.83 -7.21 -0.55
N ALA A 62 1.24 -7.86 0.54
CA ALA A 62 2.41 -7.43 1.34
C ALA A 62 3.69 -7.59 0.53
N GLN A 63 3.85 -8.73 -0.15
CA GLN A 63 4.98 -8.95 -1.04
C GLN A 63 4.97 -7.97 -2.23
N ARG A 64 3.80 -7.63 -2.78
CA ARG A 64 3.67 -6.61 -3.83
C ARG A 64 4.08 -5.23 -3.32
N LEU A 65 3.70 -4.88 -2.10
CA LEU A 65 4.10 -3.63 -1.46
C LEU A 65 5.62 -3.56 -1.25
N ASP A 66 6.24 -4.63 -0.74
CA ASP A 66 7.69 -4.72 -0.56
C ASP A 66 8.44 -4.53 -1.89
N ARG A 67 8.00 -5.24 -2.94
CA ARG A 67 8.56 -5.10 -4.30
C ARG A 67 8.41 -3.68 -4.84
N ALA A 68 7.27 -3.03 -4.61
CA ALA A 68 7.03 -1.67 -5.08
C ALA A 68 7.95 -0.64 -4.40
N ILE A 69 8.17 -0.78 -3.09
CA ILE A 69 9.09 0.07 -2.33
C ILE A 69 10.53 -0.12 -2.81
N GLU A 70 10.97 -1.37 -2.99
CA GLU A 70 12.32 -1.65 -3.49
C GLU A 70 12.53 -1.08 -4.89
N GLN A 71 11.53 -1.21 -5.77
CA GLN A 71 11.60 -0.67 -7.12
C GLN A 71 11.65 0.87 -7.12
N GLN A 72 10.88 1.54 -6.24
CA GLN A 72 10.95 2.99 -6.10
C GLN A 72 12.35 3.44 -5.69
N LYS A 73 12.94 2.81 -4.65
CA LYS A 73 14.31 3.11 -4.21
C LYS A 73 15.34 2.91 -5.32
N LYS A 74 15.24 1.82 -6.08
CA LYS A 74 16.12 1.57 -7.25
C LYS A 74 15.96 2.64 -8.32
N ASN A 75 14.74 3.10 -8.58
CA ASN A 75 14.46 4.16 -9.56
C ASN A 75 15.05 5.51 -9.12
N GLU A 76 14.92 5.85 -7.83
CA GLU A 76 15.50 7.05 -7.24
C GLU A 76 17.03 7.04 -7.30
N GLN A 77 17.66 5.91 -6.95
CA GLN A 77 19.11 5.76 -7.07
C GLN A 77 19.60 5.92 -8.51
N LYS A 78 18.89 5.32 -9.49
CA LYS A 78 19.22 5.47 -10.91
C LYS A 78 19.04 6.92 -11.38
N LEU A 79 18.01 7.61 -10.89
CA LEU A 79 17.76 9.01 -11.21
C LEU A 79 18.89 9.89 -10.66
N TYR A 80 19.25 9.70 -9.40
CA TYR A 80 20.39 10.38 -8.76
C TYR A 80 21.67 10.15 -9.57
N TYR A 81 22.05 8.90 -9.83
CA TYR A 81 23.23 8.58 -10.63
C TYR A 81 23.26 9.32 -11.98
N ARG A 82 22.13 9.40 -12.69
CA ARG A 82 22.04 10.11 -13.97
C ARG A 82 22.11 11.63 -13.85
N MET A 83 21.63 12.20 -12.75
CA MET A 83 21.69 13.64 -12.50
C MET A 83 23.13 14.09 -12.17
N PHE A 84 23.87 13.30 -11.39
CA PHE A 84 25.20 13.66 -10.90
C PHE A 84 26.35 13.24 -11.84
N ASN A 85 26.19 12.18 -12.64
CA ASN A 85 27.23 11.73 -13.59
C ASN A 85 27.07 12.32 -15.01
N LYS A 86 26.23 13.34 -15.17
CA LYS A 86 26.08 14.10 -16.42
C LYS A 86 26.90 15.40 -16.44
N GLN A 87 27.81 15.58 -15.49
CA GLN A 87 28.77 16.69 -15.47
C GLN A 87 30.03 16.35 -16.25
#